data_AF-A0A952XJQ2-F1
#
_entry.id   AF-A0A952XJQ2-F1
#
_cell.length_a   1.000
_cell.length_b   1.000
_cell.length_c   1.000
_cell.angle_alpha   90.00
_cell.angle_beta   90.00
_cell.angle_gamma   90.00
#
_symmetry.space_group_name_H-M   'P 1'
#
loop_
_entity.id
_entity.type
_entity.pdbx_description
1 polymer ?
#
loop_
_entity_poly.entity_id
_entity_poly.type
_entity_poly.pdbx_seq_one_letter_code
_entity_poly.pdbx_strand_id
1 'polypeptide(L)'
;MDPVAPPKADLNLAVRPQRSEPGPAAQEAERRVAEHAAALRKNAMPDRGDVKLDEGAQRFVYTLTDAETAETLRRYPSETQLAYSRAVMAYLRAQNAR
;
A
#
# COMPACT_ATOMS: atom_id res chain seq x y z
N MET A 1 5.74 -78.59 10.91
CA MET A 1 4.81 -77.47 11.12
C MET A 1 5.57 -76.22 10.74
N ASP A 2 5.56 -75.86 9.45
CA ASP A 2 6.24 -74.67 8.95
C ASP A 2 5.30 -73.45 9.08
N PRO A 3 5.77 -72.29 9.55
CA PRO A 3 4.93 -71.12 9.68
C PRO A 3 4.74 -70.43 8.33
N VAL A 4 3.49 -70.29 7.88
CA VAL A 4 3.10 -69.49 6.72
C VAL A 4 3.16 -68.01 7.08
N ALA A 5 4.09 -67.27 6.49
CA ALA A 5 4.18 -65.83 6.66
C ALA A 5 3.06 -65.11 5.88
N PRO A 6 2.47 -64.02 6.42
CA PRO A 6 1.46 -63.25 5.70
C PRO A 6 2.09 -62.45 4.54
N PRO A 7 1.36 -62.27 3.42
CA PRO A 7 1.86 -61.48 2.30
C PRO A 7 1.97 -60.00 2.71
N LYS A 8 3.16 -59.41 2.54
CA LYS A 8 3.36 -57.97 2.68
C LYS A 8 2.68 -57.29 1.50
N ALA A 9 1.61 -56.53 1.78
CA ALA A 9 0.99 -55.66 0.79
C ALA A 9 1.91 -54.45 0.56
N ASP A 10 2.63 -54.46 -0.56
CA ASP A 10 3.36 -53.29 -1.04
C ASP A 10 2.37 -52.24 -1.55
N LEU A 11 1.91 -51.35 -0.66
CA LEU A 11 1.26 -50.10 -1.05
C LEU A 11 2.33 -49.12 -1.55
N ASN A 12 2.91 -49.43 -2.71
CA ASN A 12 3.74 -48.50 -3.46
C ASN A 12 2.81 -47.54 -4.24
N LEU A 13 2.21 -46.59 -3.53
CA LEU A 13 1.43 -45.52 -4.15
C LEU A 13 2.42 -44.49 -4.75
N ALA A 14 2.99 -44.84 -5.90
CA ALA A 14 3.81 -43.93 -6.68
C ALA A 14 2.90 -42.81 -7.26
N VAL A 15 2.68 -41.75 -6.48
CA VAL A 15 2.01 -40.55 -6.94
C VAL A 15 2.94 -39.84 -7.92
N ARG A 16 2.83 -40.21 -9.20
CA ARG A 16 3.41 -39.41 -10.28
C ARG A 16 2.59 -38.12 -10.37
N PRO A 17 3.20 -36.92 -10.26
CA PRO A 17 2.47 -35.69 -10.50
C PRO A 17 2.11 -35.63 -11.98
N GLN A 18 0.89 -36.07 -12.33
CA GLN A 18 0.34 -35.79 -13.64
C GLN A 18 0.10 -34.29 -13.70
N ARG A 19 0.85 -33.58 -14.55
CA ARG A 19 0.51 -32.22 -14.96
C ARG A 19 -0.74 -32.31 -15.83
N SER A 20 -1.89 -32.33 -15.17
CA SER A 20 -3.18 -32.19 -15.82
C SER A 20 -3.31 -30.77 -16.34
N GLU A 21 -3.84 -30.59 -17.55
CA GLU A 21 -4.26 -29.28 -18.01
C GLU A 21 -5.27 -28.69 -17.01
N PRO A 22 -5.19 -27.38 -16.71
CA PRO A 22 -6.07 -26.75 -15.74
C PRO A 22 -7.52 -26.91 -16.20
N GLY A 23 -8.27 -27.75 -15.48
CA GLY A 23 -9.68 -27.97 -15.72
C GLY A 23 -10.50 -26.68 -15.50
N PRO A 24 -11.79 -26.69 -15.85
CA PRO A 24 -12.65 -25.51 -15.77
C PRO A 24 -12.68 -24.89 -14.37
N ALA A 25 -12.62 -25.70 -13.31
CA ALA A 25 -12.54 -25.22 -11.93
C ALA A 25 -11.23 -24.49 -11.60
N ALA A 26 -10.10 -24.90 -12.19
CA ALA A 26 -8.81 -24.22 -12.00
C ALA A 26 -8.79 -22.85 -12.70
N GLN A 27 -9.40 -22.75 -13.88
CA GLN A 27 -9.54 -21.48 -14.62
C GLN A 27 -10.46 -20.49 -13.90
N GLU A 28 -11.56 -20.97 -13.30
CA GLU A 28 -12.43 -20.11 -12.47
C GLU A 28 -11.72 -19.64 -11.20
N ALA A 29 -10.93 -20.51 -10.55
CA ALA A 29 -10.14 -20.12 -9.39
C ALA A 29 -9.10 -19.04 -9.75
N GLU A 30 -8.41 -19.19 -10.89
CA GLU A 30 -7.48 -18.17 -11.39
C GLU A 30 -8.17 -16.84 -11.69
N ARG A 31 -9.36 -16.86 -12.28
CA ARG A 31 -10.16 -15.64 -12.52
C ARG A 31 -10.53 -14.95 -11.21
N ARG A 32 -11.02 -15.69 -10.22
CA ARG A 32 -11.36 -15.11 -8.91
C ARG A 32 -10.14 -14.53 -8.19
N VAL A 33 -8.99 -15.20 -8.29
CA VAL A 33 -7.73 -14.69 -7.74
C VAL A 33 -7.27 -13.43 -8.47
N ALA A 34 -7.39 -13.38 -9.80
CA ALA A 34 -7.05 -12.21 -10.60
C ALA A 34 -7.97 -11.01 -10.30
N GLU A 35 -9.27 -11.24 -10.16
CA GLU A 35 -10.26 -10.22 -9.79
C GLU A 35 -9.98 -9.68 -8.38
N HIS A 36 -9.71 -10.57 -7.41
CA HIS A 36 -9.35 -10.17 -6.06
C HIS A 36 -8.02 -9.41 -6.00
N ALA A 37 -7.01 -9.85 -6.76
CA ALA A 37 -5.73 -9.14 -6.87
C ALA A 37 -5.87 -7.76 -7.53
N ALA A 38 -6.75 -7.64 -8.54
CA ALA A 38 -7.06 -6.35 -9.17
C ALA A 38 -7.77 -5.40 -8.20
N ALA A 39 -8.71 -5.90 -7.40
CA ALA A 39 -9.40 -5.12 -6.37
C ALA A 39 -8.43 -4.64 -5.28
N LEU A 40 -7.51 -5.49 -4.82
CA LEU A 40 -6.48 -5.11 -3.86
C LEU A 40 -5.52 -4.05 -4.41
N ARG A 41 -5.12 -4.15 -5.69
CA ARG A 41 -4.24 -3.16 -6.33
C ARG A 41 -4.86 -1.77 -6.40
N LYS A 42 -6.18 -1.69 -6.63
CA LYS A 42 -6.89 -0.41 -6.66
C LYS A 42 -6.82 0.30 -5.31
N ASN A 43 -7.05 -0.44 -4.22
CA ASN A 43 -7.03 0.11 -2.85
C ASN A 43 -5.62 0.28 -2.24
N ALA A 44 -4.55 -0.04 -2.98
CA ALA A 44 -3.19 -0.11 -2.45
C ALA A 44 -2.26 0.99 -2.98
N MET A 45 -2.72 1.93 -3.81
CA MET A 45 -1.86 3.05 -4.19
C MET A 45 -1.71 3.98 -2.97
N PRO A 46 -0.50 4.11 -2.40
CA PRO A 46 -0.30 5.04 -1.31
C PRO A 46 -0.42 6.47 -1.82
N ASP A 47 -0.96 7.36 -0.99
CA ASP A 47 -0.96 8.79 -1.26
C ASP A 47 0.45 9.28 -1.63
N ARG A 48 0.51 10.20 -2.59
CA ARG A 48 1.76 10.72 -3.10
C ARG A 48 2.20 11.95 -2.30
N GLY A 49 3.32 11.82 -1.61
CA GLY A 49 4.02 12.96 -1.01
C GLY A 49 5.10 13.54 -1.93
N ASP A 50 5.12 14.85 -2.13
CA ASP A 50 6.21 15.56 -2.81
C ASP A 50 6.73 16.74 -1.99
N VAL A 51 8.05 16.96 -2.03
CA VAL A 51 8.71 18.14 -1.45
C VAL A 51 9.26 18.98 -2.58
N LYS A 52 8.88 20.25 -2.64
CA LYS A 52 9.35 21.21 -3.64
C LYS A 52 9.81 22.50 -2.98
N LEU A 53 10.76 23.17 -3.62
CA LEU A 53 11.14 24.53 -3.25
C LEU A 53 10.07 25.49 -3.78
N ASP A 54 9.48 26.28 -2.88
CA ASP A 54 8.68 27.45 -3.20
C ASP A 54 9.64 28.64 -3.38
N GLU A 55 9.87 29.04 -4.64
CA GLU A 55 10.82 30.10 -4.98
C GLU A 55 10.39 31.47 -4.45
N GLY A 56 9.08 31.73 -4.33
CA GLY A 56 8.57 33.00 -3.83
C GLY A 56 8.80 33.18 -2.34
N ALA A 57 8.67 32.09 -1.58
CA ALA A 57 8.89 32.09 -0.14
C ALA A 57 10.28 31.57 0.29
N GLN A 58 11.13 31.14 -0.67
CA GLN A 58 12.45 30.54 -0.45
C GLN A 58 12.43 29.44 0.62
N ARG A 59 11.44 28.54 0.54
CA ARG A 59 11.21 27.48 1.54
C ARG A 59 10.79 26.17 0.88
N PHE A 60 11.06 25.05 1.54
CA PHE A 60 10.52 23.76 1.11
C PHE A 60 9.07 23.60 1.56
N VAL A 61 8.23 23.12 0.64
CA VAL A 61 6.82 22.82 0.87
C VAL A 61 6.60 21.35 0.57
N TYR A 62 6.05 20.65 1.55
CA TYR A 62 5.54 19.29 1.41
C TYR A 62 4.08 19.33 0.99
N THR A 63 3.73 18.59 -0.06
CA THR A 63 2.37 18.42 -0.54
C THR A 63 2.03 16.93 -0.51
N LEU A 64 0.91 16.59 0.11
CA LEU A 64 0.31 15.26 0.11
C LEU A 64 -0.87 15.28 -0.85
N THR A 65 -0.82 14.40 -1.85
CA THR A 65 -1.82 14.29 -2.90
C THR A 65 -2.43 12.90 -2.86
N ASP A 66 -3.76 12.84 -2.90
CA ASP A 66 -4.51 11.61 -3.04
C ASP A 66 -4.15 10.91 -4.36
N ALA A 67 -3.83 9.62 -4.29
CA ALA A 67 -3.36 8.89 -5.46
C ALA A 67 -4.47 8.54 -6.46
N GLU A 68 -5.73 8.48 -6.03
CA GLU A 68 -6.88 8.15 -6.87
C GLU A 68 -7.50 9.38 -7.53
N THR A 69 -7.65 10.47 -6.77
CA THR A 69 -8.36 11.68 -7.20
C THR A 69 -7.43 12.79 -7.69
N ALA A 70 -6.12 12.67 -7.43
CA ALA A 70 -5.14 13.74 -7.60
C ALA A 70 -5.43 15.01 -6.79
N GLU A 71 -6.32 14.94 -5.80
CA GLU A 71 -6.64 16.05 -4.92
C GLU A 71 -5.52 16.29 -3.89
N THR A 72 -5.20 17.55 -3.62
CA THR A 72 -4.24 17.89 -2.55
C THR A 72 -4.90 17.74 -1.18
N LEU A 73 -4.55 16.68 -0.46
CA LEU A 73 -5.06 16.41 0.89
C LEU A 73 -4.44 17.34 1.94
N ARG A 74 -3.15 17.64 1.81
CA ARG A 74 -2.43 18.46 2.78
C ARG A 74 -1.25 19.19 2.16
N ARG A 75 -1.02 20.41 2.63
CA ARG A 75 0.18 21.19 2.32
C ARG A 75 0.83 21.68 3.62
N TYR A 76 2.13 21.47 3.76
CA TYR A 76 2.92 21.93 4.91
C TYR A 76 4.18 22.67 4.42
N PRO A 77 4.55 23.81 5.03
CA PRO A 77 3.83 24.48 6.11
C PRO A 77 2.56 25.20 5.64
N SER A 78 1.52 25.23 6.49
CA SER A 78 0.27 25.95 6.22
C SER A 78 0.51 27.46 6.26
N GLU A 79 0.15 28.18 5.20
CA GLU A 79 0.31 29.64 5.15
C GLU A 79 -0.48 30.35 6.23
N THR A 80 -1.71 29.90 6.51
CA THR A 80 -2.54 30.49 7.57
C THR A 80 -1.85 30.38 8.93
N GLN A 81 -1.26 29.22 9.23
CA GLN A 81 -0.55 29.00 10.49
C GLN A 81 0.74 29.84 10.57
N LEU A 82 1.45 29.98 9.45
CA LEU A 82 2.63 30.85 9.34
C LEU A 82 2.28 32.33 9.49
N ALA A 83 1.20 32.78 8.87
CA ALA A 83 0.72 34.16 8.98
C ALA A 83 0.29 34.46 10.42
N TYR A 84 -0.44 33.53 11.05
CA TYR A 84 -0.83 33.64 12.44
C TYR A 84 0.38 33.74 13.38
N SER A 85 1.38 32.85 13.25
CA SER A 85 2.57 32.88 14.11
C SER A 85 3.38 34.17 13.93
N ARG A 86 3.50 34.68 12.69
CA ARG A 86 4.14 35.96 12.39
C ARG A 86 3.39 37.14 13.03
N ALA A 87 2.06 37.16 12.93
CA ALA A 87 1.24 38.21 13.52
C ALA A 87 1.37 38.24 15.05
N VAL A 88 1.31 37.08 15.71
CA VAL A 88 1.47 36.97 17.18
C VAL A 88 2.85 37.48 17.61
N MET A 89 3.93 37.06 16.94
CA MET A 89 5.27 37.51 17.27
C MET A 89 5.46 39.02 17.05
N ALA A 90 4.86 39.57 15.99
CA ALA A 90 4.88 41.01 15.74
C ALA A 90 4.15 41.79 16.85
N TYR A 91 2.97 41.30 17.27
CA TYR A 91 2.22 41.90 18.38
C TYR A 91 2.99 41.88 19.70
N LEU A 92 3.60 40.74 20.06
CA LEU A 92 4.40 40.63 21.28
C LEU A 92 5.62 41.57 21.25
N ARG A 93 6.29 41.70 20.10
CA ARG A 93 7.39 42.67 19.93
C ARG A 93 6.91 44.10 20.10
N ALA A 94 5.77 44.45 19.51
CA ALA A 94 5.21 45.80 19.61
C ALA A 94 4.84 46.16 21.06
N GLN A 95 4.34 45.19 21.84
CA GLN A 95 4.07 45.40 23.27
C GLN A 95 5.34 45.55 24.11
N ASN A 96 6.38 44.75 23.83
CA ASN A 96 7.63 44.76 24.59
C ASN A 96 8.59 45.90 24.21
N ALA A 97 8.35 46.57 23.08
CA ALA A 97 9.15 47.71 22.62
C ALA A 97 8.67 49.06 23.17
N ARG A 98 7.66 49.04 24.04
CA ARG A 98 7.06 50.21 24.69
C ARG A 98 7.50 50.29 26.16
#